data_AF-A0A5R2N4H7-F1
#
_entry.id   AF-A0A5R2N4H7-F1
#
_cell.length_a   1.000
_cell.length_b   1.000
_cell.length_c   1.000
_cell.angle_alpha   90.00
_cell.angle_beta   90.00
_cell.angle_gamma   90.00
#
_symmetry.space_group_name_H-M   'P 1'
#
loop_
_entity.id
_entity.type
_entity.pdbx_description
1 polymer ?
#
loop_
_entity_poly.entity_id
_entity_poly.type
_entity_poly.pdbx_seq_one_letter_code
_entity_poly.pdbx_strand_id
1 'polypeptide(L)'
;ADAAKTVDAFKKAQPGIDVTIYRSGTSDILTKMAAEFAAGSPQPDVLLIADAVSMELLKKDDRLMAYPGAKLDGIDADAYDADKTYFGSKLITTGIVYNTAAAQKPEHWADLAKPAYADGLVMPSPLYSGAAAYLLSGFVGDANYGWDFFQKLKTNSTVSTAPLPRTLTVLLV
;
A
#
# COMPACT_ATOMS: atom_id res chain seq x y z
N ALA A 1 -7.03 -2.52 12.59
CA ALA A 1 -8.30 -3.21 12.29
C ALA A 1 -8.44 -3.47 10.79
N ASP A 2 -9.09 -4.58 10.43
CA ASP A 2 -9.53 -4.87 9.06
C ASP A 2 -10.69 -3.93 8.68
N ALA A 3 -10.82 -3.55 7.40
CA ALA A 3 -11.83 -2.61 6.92
C ALA A 3 -13.27 -3.04 7.29
N ALA A 4 -13.55 -4.34 7.26
CA ALA A 4 -14.83 -4.89 7.71
C ALA A 4 -15.11 -4.57 9.19
N LYS A 5 -14.12 -4.76 10.07
CA LYS A 5 -14.28 -4.43 11.51
C LYS A 5 -14.48 -2.95 11.75
N THR A 6 -13.82 -2.09 10.97
CA THR A 6 -14.03 -0.64 11.02
C THR A 6 -15.46 -0.27 10.63
N VAL A 7 -15.98 -0.89 9.56
CA VAL A 7 -17.36 -0.66 9.11
C VAL A 7 -18.38 -1.20 10.11
N ASP A 8 -18.16 -2.38 10.68
CA ASP A 8 -19.04 -2.93 11.73
C ASP A 8 -19.12 -1.99 12.95
N ALA A 9 -17.99 -1.43 13.37
CA ALA A 9 -17.94 -0.46 14.46
C ALA A 9 -18.64 0.85 14.08
N PHE A 10 -18.45 1.33 12.85
CA PHE A 10 -19.11 2.54 12.35
C PHE A 10 -20.63 2.36 12.29
N LYS A 11 -21.13 1.26 11.73
CA LYS A 11 -22.58 0.96 11.66
C LYS A 11 -23.21 0.89 13.06
N LYS A 12 -22.49 0.40 14.08
CA LYS A 12 -22.96 0.43 15.47
C LYS A 12 -23.06 1.85 16.03
N ALA A 13 -22.11 2.72 15.71
CA ALA A 13 -22.10 4.11 16.15
C ALA A 13 -23.08 5.00 15.36
N GLN A 14 -23.37 4.63 14.10
CA GLN A 14 -24.19 5.37 13.15
C GLN A 14 -25.23 4.43 12.49
N PRO A 15 -26.23 3.94 13.24
CA PRO A 15 -27.14 2.88 12.78
C PRO A 15 -28.05 3.29 11.61
N GLY A 16 -28.18 4.59 11.32
CA GLY A 16 -28.96 5.11 10.19
C GLY A 16 -28.17 5.23 8.88
N ILE A 17 -26.87 4.91 8.88
CA ILE A 17 -26.00 5.05 7.71
C ILE A 17 -25.61 3.65 7.22
N ASP A 18 -25.94 3.34 5.97
CA ASP A 18 -25.42 2.15 5.33
C ASP A 18 -24.02 2.39 4.74
N VAL A 19 -23.22 1.34 4.71
CA VAL A 19 -21.85 1.39 4.18
C VAL A 19 -21.67 0.24 3.22
N THR A 20 -21.37 0.59 1.97
CA THR A 20 -20.98 -0.33 0.91
C THR A 20 -19.47 -0.30 0.76
N ILE A 21 -18.83 -1.47 0.74
CA ILE A 21 -17.38 -1.58 0.62
C ILE A 21 -17.02 -2.22 -0.72
N TYR A 22 -16.19 -1.55 -1.50
CA TYR A 22 -15.42 -2.15 -2.57
C TYR A 22 -13.96 -2.30 -2.11
N ARG A 23 -13.41 -3.51 -2.16
CA ARG A 23 -12.04 -3.80 -1.73
C ARG A 23 -11.24 -4.44 -2.86
N SER A 24 -10.15 -3.79 -3.25
CA SER A 24 -9.10 -4.36 -4.09
C SER A 24 -7.73 -3.76 -3.73
N GLY A 25 -6.70 -4.02 -4.55
CA GLY A 25 -5.41 -3.36 -4.50
C GLY A 25 -5.51 -1.90 -4.94
N THR A 26 -4.58 -1.05 -4.51
CA THR A 26 -4.58 0.38 -4.85
C THR A 26 -4.67 0.59 -6.37
N SER A 27 -3.88 -0.14 -7.16
CA SER A 27 -3.83 0.03 -8.62
C SER A 27 -5.17 -0.25 -9.30
N ASP A 28 -5.88 -1.29 -8.86
CA ASP A 28 -7.21 -1.63 -9.38
C ASP A 28 -8.24 -0.57 -8.99
N ILE A 29 -8.19 -0.09 -7.73
CA ILE A 29 -9.07 0.97 -7.24
C ILE A 29 -8.86 2.25 -8.07
N LEU A 30 -7.61 2.65 -8.29
CA LEU A 30 -7.30 3.85 -9.07
C LEU A 30 -7.70 3.70 -10.54
N THR A 31 -7.51 2.52 -11.13
CA THR A 31 -7.94 2.24 -12.51
C THR A 31 -9.47 2.34 -12.63
N LYS A 32 -10.19 1.76 -11.67
CA LYS A 32 -11.66 1.87 -11.60
C LYS A 32 -12.10 3.32 -11.44
N MET A 33 -11.49 4.07 -10.51
CA MET A 33 -11.82 5.48 -10.29
C MET A 33 -11.51 6.34 -11.52
N ALA A 34 -10.40 6.09 -12.23
CA ALA A 34 -10.08 6.80 -13.47
C ALA A 34 -11.19 6.61 -14.52
N ALA A 35 -11.73 5.40 -14.66
CA ALA A 35 -12.86 5.14 -15.55
C ALA A 35 -14.14 5.86 -15.08
N GLU A 36 -14.42 5.86 -13.78
CA GLU A 36 -15.59 6.57 -13.22
C GLU A 36 -15.48 8.09 -13.39
N PHE A 37 -14.29 8.66 -13.18
CA PHE A 37 -14.02 10.08 -13.43
C PHE A 37 -14.16 10.44 -14.91
N ALA A 38 -13.66 9.59 -15.81
CA ALA A 38 -13.82 9.77 -17.25
C ALA A 38 -15.30 9.71 -17.67
N ALA A 39 -16.11 8.90 -16.99
CA ALA A 39 -17.56 8.84 -17.17
C ALA A 39 -18.32 9.98 -16.47
N GLY A 40 -17.63 10.84 -15.70
CA GLY A 40 -18.26 11.91 -14.91
C GLY A 40 -19.14 11.40 -13.76
N SER A 41 -18.94 10.16 -13.31
CA SER A 41 -19.78 9.50 -12.31
C SER A 41 -18.95 8.73 -11.27
N PRO A 42 -18.09 9.43 -10.49
CA PRO A 42 -17.37 8.81 -9.37
C PRO A 42 -18.35 8.22 -8.36
N GLN A 43 -18.12 6.97 -7.95
CA GLN A 43 -18.99 6.27 -7.00
C GLN A 43 -18.57 6.41 -5.53
N PRO A 44 -17.27 6.40 -5.15
CA PRO A 44 -16.91 6.37 -3.74
C PRO A 44 -16.95 7.77 -3.09
N ASP A 45 -17.56 7.86 -1.90
CA ASP A 45 -17.48 9.05 -1.05
C ASP A 45 -16.17 9.11 -0.22
N VAL A 46 -15.60 7.93 0.09
CA VAL A 46 -14.39 7.79 0.91
C VAL A 46 -13.44 6.83 0.22
N LEU A 47 -12.19 7.28 0.03
CA LEU A 47 -11.10 6.48 -0.49
C LEU A 47 -10.13 6.09 0.63
N LEU A 48 -9.82 4.80 0.73
CA LEU A 48 -8.82 4.27 1.63
C LEU A 48 -7.81 3.42 0.85
N ILE A 49 -6.63 3.99 0.57
CA ILE A 49 -5.54 3.34 -0.15
C ILE A 49 -4.23 3.41 0.65
N ALA A 50 -3.23 2.64 0.22
CA ALA A 50 -2.06 2.33 1.03
C ALA A 50 -0.90 3.34 0.93
N ASP A 51 -0.90 4.26 -0.04
CA ASP A 51 0.23 5.15 -0.31
C ASP A 51 -0.19 6.61 -0.52
N ALA A 52 0.66 7.52 -0.05
CA ALA A 52 0.44 8.96 -0.17
C ALA A 52 0.65 9.49 -1.59
N VAL A 53 1.50 8.83 -2.40
CA VAL A 53 1.79 9.27 -3.78
C VAL A 53 0.52 9.28 -4.61
N SER A 54 -0.30 8.24 -4.50
CA SER A 54 -1.59 8.19 -5.19
C SER A 54 -2.57 9.27 -4.70
N MET A 55 -2.55 9.60 -3.40
CA MET A 55 -3.36 10.70 -2.86
C MET A 55 -2.90 12.06 -3.40
N GLU A 56 -1.59 12.30 -3.49
CA GLU A 56 -1.03 13.53 -4.06
C GLU A 56 -1.37 13.70 -5.55
N LEU A 57 -1.39 12.61 -6.31
CA LEU A 57 -1.84 12.64 -7.72
C LEU A 57 -3.33 13.01 -7.81
N LEU A 58 -4.18 12.41 -6.98
CA LEU A 58 -5.61 12.74 -6.93
C LEU A 58 -5.83 14.19 -6.49
N LYS A 59 -5.06 14.69 -5.53
CA LYS A 59 -5.08 16.09 -5.09
C LYS A 59 -4.71 17.03 -6.23
N LYS A 60 -3.61 16.75 -6.94
CA LYS A 60 -3.15 17.53 -8.10
C LYS A 60 -4.21 17.62 -9.20
N ASP A 61 -5.04 16.60 -9.33
CA ASP A 61 -6.11 16.52 -10.33
C ASP A 61 -7.47 17.01 -9.79
N ASP A 62 -7.48 17.73 -8.66
CA ASP A 62 -8.66 18.26 -7.98
C ASP A 62 -9.74 17.20 -7.69
N ARG A 63 -9.31 15.98 -7.37
CA ARG A 63 -10.19 14.83 -7.07
C ARG A 63 -10.44 14.58 -5.59
N LEU A 64 -9.82 15.36 -4.70
CA LEU A 64 -9.98 15.23 -3.26
C LEU A 64 -10.64 16.48 -2.67
N MET A 65 -11.61 16.27 -1.77
CA MET A 65 -12.27 17.35 -1.05
C MET A 65 -11.53 17.66 0.24
N ALA A 66 -11.19 18.93 0.46
CA ALA A 66 -10.60 19.38 1.72
C ALA A 66 -11.59 19.24 2.90
N TYR A 67 -11.10 18.77 4.05
CA TYR A 67 -11.88 18.69 5.29
C TYR A 67 -11.24 19.55 6.39
N PRO A 68 -11.46 20.88 6.38
CA PRO A 68 -10.75 21.82 7.26
C PRO A 68 -11.05 21.61 8.74
N GLY A 69 -12.24 21.09 9.05
CA GLY A 69 -12.73 20.79 10.40
C GLY A 69 -12.32 19.42 10.95
N ALA A 70 -11.40 18.71 10.29
CA ALA A 70 -10.86 17.45 10.79
C ALA A 70 -10.29 17.61 12.21
N LYS A 71 -10.63 16.66 13.09
CA LYS A 71 -10.00 16.56 14.42
C LYS A 71 -8.64 15.90 14.26
N LEU A 72 -7.59 16.60 14.66
CA LEU A 72 -6.20 16.17 14.49
C LEU A 72 -5.51 15.84 15.82
N ASP A 73 -6.29 15.78 16.92
CA ASP A 73 -5.76 15.41 18.23
C ASP A 73 -5.06 14.05 18.17
N GLY A 74 -3.76 14.04 18.43
CA GLY A 74 -2.93 12.83 18.40
C GLY A 74 -2.54 12.34 16.99
N ILE A 75 -2.71 13.15 15.95
CA ILE A 75 -2.19 12.88 14.61
C ILE A 75 -0.97 13.76 14.36
N ASP A 76 0.16 13.15 14.02
CA ASP A 76 1.38 13.89 13.70
C ASP A 76 1.20 14.74 12.43
N ALA A 77 1.83 15.91 12.40
CA ALA A 77 1.65 16.90 11.33
C ALA A 77 2.13 16.41 9.95
N ASP A 78 3.02 15.41 9.91
CA ASP A 78 3.51 14.74 8.70
C ASP A 78 2.60 13.59 8.24
N ALA A 79 1.62 13.19 9.06
CA ALA A 79 0.70 12.11 8.76
C ALA A 79 -0.57 12.59 8.04
N TYR A 80 -0.70 13.86 7.67
CA TYR A 80 -1.81 14.37 6.89
C TYR A 80 -1.39 15.48 5.94
N ASP A 81 -2.20 15.72 4.91
CA ASP A 81 -1.99 16.78 3.95
C ASP A 81 -2.19 18.18 4.57
N ALA A 82 -1.32 19.13 4.27
CA ALA A 82 -1.43 20.51 4.76
C ALA A 82 -2.75 21.18 4.37
N ASP A 83 -3.27 20.88 3.17
CA ASP A 83 -4.57 21.37 2.69
C ASP A 83 -5.76 20.53 3.20
N LYS A 84 -5.47 19.52 4.03
CA LYS A 84 -6.44 18.62 4.68
C LYS A 84 -7.32 17.89 3.66
N THR A 85 -6.76 17.53 2.50
CA THR A 85 -7.46 16.76 1.46
C THR A 85 -7.36 15.25 1.67
N TYR A 86 -6.36 14.79 2.44
CA TYR A 86 -6.25 13.40 2.88
C TYR A 86 -5.56 13.28 4.24
N PHE A 87 -5.77 12.15 4.92
CA PHE A 87 -5.27 11.89 6.27
C PHE A 87 -4.75 10.46 6.39
N GLY A 88 -3.58 10.30 7.00
CA GLY A 88 -2.99 9.02 7.34
C GLY A 88 -3.82 8.32 8.40
N SER A 89 -4.25 7.08 8.10
CA SER A 89 -5.04 6.26 9.02
C SER A 89 -4.24 5.13 9.66
N LYS A 90 -3.07 4.81 9.09
CA LYS A 90 -2.20 3.69 9.50
C LYS A 90 -0.76 4.00 9.14
N LEU A 91 0.16 3.60 10.01
CA LEU A 91 1.56 3.44 9.66
C LEU A 91 1.74 2.06 9.00
N ILE A 92 2.28 2.03 7.78
CA ILE A 92 2.59 0.80 7.06
C ILE A 92 4.11 0.64 7.02
N THR A 93 4.60 -0.35 7.75
CA THR A 93 6.02 -0.69 7.79
C THR A 93 6.30 -1.90 6.90
N THR A 94 7.22 -1.76 5.96
CA THR A 94 7.71 -2.88 5.14
C THR A 94 9.00 -3.41 5.74
N GLY A 95 9.07 -4.73 5.92
CA GLY A 95 10.24 -5.42 6.44
C GLY A 95 10.45 -6.76 5.75
N ILE A 96 11.56 -7.39 6.11
CA ILE A 96 11.87 -8.76 5.70
C ILE A 96 11.23 -9.71 6.72
N VAL A 97 10.51 -10.72 6.24
CA VAL A 97 10.08 -11.84 7.07
C VAL A 97 10.69 -13.10 6.49
N TYR A 98 11.07 -14.02 7.36
CA TYR A 98 11.64 -15.27 6.93
C TYR A 98 11.00 -16.43 7.69
N ASN A 99 11.00 -17.60 7.06
CA ASN A 99 10.65 -18.84 7.71
C ASN A 99 11.74 -19.19 8.73
N THR A 100 11.38 -19.24 10.03
CA THR A 100 12.35 -19.53 11.10
C THR A 100 13.05 -20.89 10.98
N ALA A 101 12.46 -21.84 10.24
CA ALA A 101 13.04 -23.13 9.93
C ALA A 101 13.98 -23.11 8.70
N ALA A 102 14.02 -22.01 7.94
CA ALA A 102 14.95 -21.86 6.83
C ALA A 102 16.40 -21.77 7.32
N ALA A 103 17.31 -22.32 6.52
CA ALA A 103 18.74 -22.27 6.81
C ALA A 103 19.30 -20.83 6.69
N GLN A 104 18.75 -20.04 5.77
CA GLN A 104 19.16 -18.66 5.53
C GLN A 104 18.24 -17.69 6.28
N LYS A 105 18.82 -16.70 6.94
CA LYS A 105 18.10 -15.67 7.71
C LYS A 105 18.67 -14.31 7.33
N PRO A 106 18.04 -13.59 6.38
CA PRO A 106 18.52 -12.28 5.96
C PRO A 106 18.33 -11.26 7.09
N GLU A 107 19.32 -10.39 7.28
CA GLU A 107 19.26 -9.28 8.25
C GLU A 107 19.19 -7.93 7.53
N HIS A 108 19.63 -7.87 6.27
CA HIS A 108 19.66 -6.68 5.46
C HIS A 108 19.01 -6.92 4.10
N TRP A 109 18.41 -5.88 3.51
CA TRP A 109 17.80 -5.98 2.17
C TRP A 109 18.81 -6.45 1.11
N ALA A 110 20.07 -5.99 1.20
CA ALA A 110 21.13 -6.41 0.30
C ALA A 110 21.43 -7.92 0.36
N ASP A 111 21.09 -8.60 1.46
CA ASP A 111 21.27 -10.06 1.57
C ASP A 111 20.41 -10.78 0.54
N LEU A 112 19.18 -10.32 0.30
CA LEU A 112 18.21 -10.93 -0.60
C LEU A 112 18.69 -11.03 -2.05
N ALA A 113 19.65 -10.19 -2.42
CA ALA A 113 20.27 -10.20 -3.74
C ALA A 113 21.40 -11.25 -3.89
N LYS A 114 21.77 -11.94 -2.81
CA LYS A 114 22.82 -12.97 -2.82
C LYS A 114 22.30 -14.28 -3.42
N PRO A 115 23.14 -15.07 -4.12
CA PRO A 115 22.72 -16.36 -4.69
C PRO A 115 22.17 -17.37 -3.68
N ALA A 116 22.53 -17.24 -2.39
CA ALA A 116 22.03 -18.10 -1.32
C ALA A 116 20.50 -18.04 -1.13
N TYR A 117 19.83 -17.02 -1.69
CA TYR A 117 18.38 -16.83 -1.62
C TYR A 117 17.66 -17.14 -2.93
N ALA A 118 18.35 -17.68 -3.94
CA ALA A 118 17.73 -18.06 -5.20
C ALA A 118 16.55 -19.03 -4.97
N ASP A 119 15.47 -18.85 -5.73
CA ASP A 119 14.23 -19.63 -5.70
C ASP A 119 13.46 -19.63 -4.36
N GLY A 120 13.93 -18.88 -3.36
CA GLY A 120 13.34 -18.81 -2.01
C GLY A 120 12.59 -17.51 -1.72
N LEU A 121 12.53 -16.56 -2.67
CA LEU A 121 12.01 -15.22 -2.43
C LEU A 121 10.63 -15.03 -3.04
N VAL A 122 9.73 -14.43 -2.25
CA VAL A 122 8.46 -13.87 -2.74
C VAL A 122 8.33 -12.42 -2.30
N MET A 123 7.81 -11.56 -3.17
CA MET A 123 7.57 -10.15 -2.90
C MET A 123 6.16 -9.72 -3.32
N PRO A 124 5.58 -8.68 -2.69
CA PRO A 124 4.32 -8.12 -3.15
C PRO A 124 4.49 -7.46 -4.51
N SER A 125 3.50 -7.65 -5.38
CA SER A 125 3.49 -7.03 -6.70
C SER A 125 3.20 -5.52 -6.60
N PRO A 126 4.13 -4.66 -7.08
CA PRO A 126 3.90 -3.22 -7.16
C PRO A 126 2.82 -2.86 -8.18
N LEU A 127 2.46 -3.77 -9.08
CA LEU A 127 1.36 -3.56 -10.03
C LEU A 127 -0.02 -3.69 -9.37
N TYR A 128 -0.10 -4.28 -8.18
CA TYR A 128 -1.35 -4.43 -7.44
C TYR A 128 -1.39 -3.60 -6.14
N SER A 129 -0.27 -3.57 -5.41
CA SER A 129 -0.17 -2.97 -4.08
C SER A 129 0.50 -1.60 -4.13
N GLY A 130 -0.22 -0.55 -3.71
CA GLY A 130 0.32 0.80 -3.60
C GLY A 130 1.49 0.91 -2.62
N ALA A 131 1.45 0.17 -1.50
CA ALA A 131 2.59 0.11 -0.57
C ALA A 131 3.83 -0.54 -1.19
N ALA A 132 3.64 -1.55 -2.05
CA ALA A 132 4.74 -2.16 -2.78
C ALA A 132 5.29 -1.24 -3.88
N ALA A 133 4.41 -0.50 -4.57
CA ALA A 133 4.82 0.53 -5.52
C ALA A 133 5.60 1.67 -4.83
N TYR A 134 5.17 2.09 -3.63
CA TYR A 134 5.87 3.09 -2.84
C TYR A 134 7.25 2.61 -2.38
N LEU A 135 7.34 1.37 -1.88
CA LEU A 135 8.64 0.75 -1.53
C LEU A 135 9.58 0.69 -2.74
N LEU A 136 9.07 0.23 -3.89
CA LEU A 136 9.83 0.18 -5.14
C LEU A 136 10.38 1.57 -5.50
N SER A 137 9.53 2.61 -5.43
CA SER A 137 9.94 4.00 -5.70
C SER A 137 11.09 4.43 -4.79
N GLY A 138 10.99 4.15 -3.49
CA GLY A 138 12.05 4.45 -2.52
C GLY A 138 13.38 3.74 -2.83
N PHE A 139 13.33 2.44 -3.11
CA PHE A 139 14.52 1.66 -3.44
C PHE A 139 15.18 2.09 -4.75
N VAL A 140 14.37 2.39 -5.77
CA VAL A 140 14.88 2.87 -7.06
C VAL A 140 15.54 4.25 -6.93
N GLY A 141 15.02 5.10 -6.03
CA GLY A 141 15.60 6.41 -5.72
C GLY A 141 16.86 6.36 -4.84
N ASP A 142 17.12 5.24 -4.17
CA ASP A 142 18.29 5.06 -3.31
C ASP A 142 19.50 4.57 -4.13
N ALA A 143 20.61 5.30 -4.07
CA ALA A 143 21.84 4.99 -4.78
C ALA A 143 22.47 3.64 -4.39
N ASN A 144 22.17 3.10 -3.20
CA ASN A 144 22.68 1.83 -2.71
C ASN A 144 21.92 0.62 -3.27
N TYR A 145 20.69 0.82 -3.76
CA TYR A 145 19.83 -0.26 -4.28
C TYR A 145 19.55 -0.08 -5.76
N GLY A 146 18.85 0.99 -6.13
CA GLY A 146 18.45 1.29 -7.50
C GLY A 146 17.68 0.14 -8.18
N TRP A 147 17.66 0.20 -9.51
CA TRP A 147 17.09 -0.89 -10.33
C TRP A 147 17.90 -2.18 -10.28
N ASP A 148 19.21 -2.09 -10.02
CA ASP A 148 20.13 -3.23 -9.95
C ASP A 148 19.71 -4.22 -8.85
N PHE A 149 19.22 -3.72 -7.70
CA PHE A 149 18.66 -4.56 -6.65
C PHE A 149 17.54 -5.47 -7.18
N PHE A 150 16.55 -4.93 -7.88
CA PHE A 150 15.44 -5.70 -8.42
C PHE A 150 15.85 -6.61 -9.59
N GLN A 151 16.86 -6.23 -10.37
CA GLN A 151 17.45 -7.11 -11.40
C GLN A 151 18.11 -8.34 -10.78
N LYS A 152 18.80 -8.17 -9.63
CA LYS A 152 19.36 -9.30 -8.86
C LYS A 152 18.27 -10.16 -8.25
N LEU A 153 17.21 -9.57 -7.70
CA LEU A 153 16.04 -10.33 -7.22
C LEU A 153 15.41 -11.17 -8.33
N LYS A 154 15.28 -10.60 -9.54
CA LYS A 154 14.80 -11.34 -10.72
C LYS A 154 15.74 -12.49 -11.09
N THR A 155 17.05 -12.28 -11.02
CA THR A 155 18.06 -13.32 -11.26
C THR A 155 17.97 -14.45 -10.24
N ASN A 156 17.57 -14.14 -9.00
CA ASN A 156 17.26 -15.09 -7.94
C ASN A 156 15.87 -15.73 -8.08
N SER A 157 15.20 -15.62 -9.22
CA SER A 157 13.85 -16.16 -9.47
C SER A 157 12.78 -15.67 -8.47
N THR A 158 12.92 -14.45 -7.92
CA THR A 158 11.94 -13.91 -6.96
C THR A 158 10.55 -13.88 -7.58
N VAL A 159 9.57 -14.44 -6.87
CA VAL A 159 8.17 -14.45 -7.30
C VAL A 159 7.48 -13.17 -6.85
N SER A 160 6.91 -12.42 -7.78
CA SER A 160 6.10 -11.23 -7.49
C SER A 160 4.61 -11.58 -7.56
N THR A 161 3.86 -11.39 -6.48
CA THR A 161 2.44 -11.81 -6.41
C THR A 161 1.52 -10.71 -5.93
N ALA A 162 0.29 -10.69 -6.47
CA ALA A 162 -0.83 -10.10 -5.76
C ALA A 162 -1.14 -10.95 -4.50
N PRO A 163 -1.70 -10.38 -3.42
CA PRO A 163 -2.07 -11.16 -2.24
C PRO A 163 -3.04 -12.28 -2.64
N LEU A 164 -2.71 -13.50 -2.22
CA LEU A 164 -3.68 -14.58 -2.16
C LEU A 164 -4.68 -14.26 -1.04
N PRO A 165 -5.96 -14.64 -1.14
CA PRO A 165 -7.07 -14.15 -0.30
C PRO A 165 -6.95 -14.35 1.22
N ARG A 166 -5.82 -14.87 1.75
CA ARG A 166 -5.55 -15.01 3.19
C ARG A 166 -4.11 -14.73 3.64
N THR A 167 -3.25 -14.12 2.83
CA THR A 167 -1.84 -13.94 3.22
C THR A 167 -1.44 -12.47 3.22
N LEU A 168 -0.97 -11.98 4.37
CA LEU A 168 -0.17 -10.76 4.46
C LEU A 168 1.07 -11.00 3.60
N THR A 169 1.18 -10.35 2.44
CA THR A 169 2.40 -10.45 1.63
C THR A 169 3.49 -9.65 2.31
N VAL A 170 4.17 -10.32 3.23
CA VAL A 170 5.50 -9.92 3.67
C VAL A 170 6.49 -10.61 2.74
N LEU A 171 7.60 -9.94 2.44
CA LEU A 171 8.68 -10.57 1.69
C LEU A 171 9.08 -11.82 2.48
N LEU A 172 8.74 -13.02 1.99
CA LEU A 172 9.11 -14.28 2.61
C LEU A 172 10.42 -14.74 1.97
N VAL A 173 11.35 -15.10 2.85
CA VAL A 173 12.49 -15.96 2.58
C VAL A 173 12.30 -17.30 3.27
#